data_AF-A0A7H1MKV4-F1
#
_entry.id   AF-A0A7H1MKV4-F1
#
_cell.length_a   1.000
_cell.length_b   1.000
_cell.length_c   1.000
_cell.angle_alpha   90.00
_cell.angle_beta   90.00
_cell.angle_gamma   90.00
#
_symmetry.space_group_name_H-M   'P 1'
#
loop_
_entity.id
_entity.type
_entity.pdbx_description
1 polymer ?
#
loop_
_entity_poly.entity_id
_entity_poly.type
_entity_poly.pdbx_seq_one_letter_code
_entity_poly.pdbx_strand_id
1 'polypeptide(L)'
;MSGEMEKITASTFIDLINQLGFKSPIVGEKTMHTEPGFKVRDPKQQVEYQLPYWDILRRADESYWSPLDGDRKTVYNVTDFEILINENWIPIIEWYMQDTDTEN
;
A
#
# COMPACT_ATOMS: atom_id res chain seq x y z
N MET A 1 -8.27 14.95 -16.68
CA MET A 1 -9.24 14.11 -15.97
C MET A 1 -8.65 13.88 -14.58
N SER A 2 -9.30 14.38 -13.54
CA SER A 2 -8.93 14.12 -12.14
C SER A 2 -9.22 12.65 -11.85
N GLY A 3 -8.22 11.78 -12.06
CA GLY A 3 -8.32 10.36 -11.76
C GLY A 3 -8.20 10.19 -10.26
N GLU A 4 -9.33 10.08 -9.58
CA GLU A 4 -9.34 9.74 -8.15
C GLU A 4 -8.68 8.38 -7.93
N MET A 5 -7.94 8.28 -6.82
CA MET A 5 -7.35 7.02 -6.37
C MET A 5 -8.42 5.96 -6.19
N GLU A 6 -8.18 4.75 -6.73
CA GLU A 6 -9.06 3.63 -6.46
C GLU A 6 -9.02 3.32 -4.95
N LYS A 7 -10.18 3.18 -4.32
CA LYS A 7 -10.31 2.88 -2.90
C LYS A 7 -11.48 1.94 -2.63
N ILE A 8 -11.37 1.20 -1.54
CA ILE A 8 -12.43 0.34 -1.00
C ILE A 8 -12.65 0.77 0.45
N THR A 9 -13.91 0.95 0.84
CA THR A 9 -14.30 1.31 2.20
C THR A 9 -15.36 0.34 2.71
N ALA A 10 -15.27 -0.04 3.99
CA ALA A 10 -16.26 -0.90 4.64
C ALA A 10 -16.52 -0.50 6.09
N SER A 11 -17.63 -0.99 6.66
CA SER A 11 -18.00 -0.75 8.06
C SER A 11 -17.09 -1.49 9.05
N THR A 12 -16.62 -2.68 8.67
CA THR A 12 -15.72 -3.51 9.46
C THR A 12 -14.48 -3.88 8.68
N PHE A 13 -13.39 -4.20 9.38
CA PHE A 13 -12.17 -4.71 8.76
C PHE A 13 -12.39 -6.05 8.04
N ILE A 14 -13.23 -6.93 8.59
CA ILE A 14 -13.55 -8.22 7.95
C ILE A 14 -14.24 -8.00 6.61
N ASP A 15 -15.22 -7.10 6.56
CA ASP A 15 -15.91 -6.76 5.30
C ASP A 15 -14.96 -6.11 4.30
N LEU A 16 -14.02 -5.29 4.77
CA LEU A 16 -13.00 -4.66 3.94
C LEU A 16 -12.12 -5.69 3.26
N ILE A 17 -11.58 -6.65 4.04
CA ILE A 17 -10.73 -7.73 3.53
C ILE A 17 -11.51 -8.64 2.59
N ASN A 18 -12.75 -8.99 2.92
CA ASN A 18 -13.60 -9.79 2.05
C ASN A 18 -13.86 -9.11 0.70
N GLN A 19 -14.16 -7.80 0.71
CA GLN A 19 -14.36 -7.03 -0.53
C GLN A 19 -13.07 -6.94 -1.36
N LEU A 20 -11.93 -6.70 -0.70
CA LEU A 20 -10.64 -6.63 -1.36
C LEU A 20 -10.27 -7.97 -2.02
N GLY A 21 -10.51 -9.08 -1.32
CA GLY A 21 -10.26 -10.44 -1.77
C GLY A 21 -11.23 -10.96 -2.83
N PHE A 22 -12.41 -10.33 -2.99
CA PHE A 22 -13.46 -10.81 -3.90
C PHE A 22 -13.04 -10.74 -5.38
N LYS A 23 -12.35 -9.67 -5.79
CA LYS A 23 -11.89 -9.50 -7.18
C LYS A 23 -10.63 -10.30 -7.48
N SER A 24 -9.75 -10.41 -6.50
CA SER A 24 -8.51 -11.18 -6.58
C SER A 24 -8.10 -11.60 -5.16
N PRO A 25 -7.67 -12.85 -4.94
CA PRO A 25 -7.17 -13.29 -3.64
C PRO A 25 -6.02 -12.40 -3.15
N ILE A 26 -5.96 -12.20 -1.84
CA ILE A 26 -4.80 -11.61 -1.15
C ILE A 26 -3.76 -12.73 -1.01
N VAL A 27 -2.54 -12.49 -1.48
CA VAL A 27 -1.45 -13.47 -1.53
C VAL A 27 -0.23 -13.06 -0.72
N GLY A 28 -0.24 -11.87 -0.13
CA GLY A 28 0.81 -11.40 0.74
C GLY A 28 0.39 -10.19 1.56
N GLU A 29 1.06 -10.02 2.69
CA GLU A 29 0.96 -8.86 3.56
C GLU A 29 2.36 -8.47 4.02
N LYS A 30 2.66 -7.17 4.02
CA LYS A 30 3.89 -6.61 4.58
C LYS A 30 3.50 -5.48 5.53
N THR A 31 3.84 -5.64 6.80
CA THR A 31 3.51 -4.71 7.88
C THR A 31 4.79 -4.22 8.51
N MET A 32 5.04 -2.92 8.44
CA MET A 32 6.29 -2.32 8.87
C MET A 32 6.05 -1.19 9.87
N HIS A 33 6.87 -1.18 10.91
CA HIS A 33 6.86 -0.14 11.95
C HIS A 33 8.29 0.29 12.23
N THR A 34 8.63 1.53 11.85
CA THR A 34 9.95 2.12 12.01
C THR A 34 9.81 3.56 12.46
N GLU A 35 10.81 4.09 13.15
CA GLU A 35 10.94 5.53 13.38
C GLU A 35 11.97 6.09 12.38
N PRO A 36 11.68 7.21 11.67
CA PRO A 36 10.53 8.12 11.80
C PRO A 36 9.30 7.72 10.96
N GLY A 37 9.23 6.50 10.45
CA GLY A 37 8.16 5.99 9.58
C GLY A 37 8.50 6.10 8.10
N PHE A 38 7.47 6.15 7.27
CA PHE A 38 7.56 6.10 5.81
C PHE A 38 7.03 7.38 5.19
N LYS A 39 7.83 7.97 4.30
CA LYS A 39 7.35 9.02 3.41
C LYS A 39 7.02 8.39 2.07
N VAL A 40 5.76 8.48 1.65
CA VAL A 40 5.24 7.84 0.43
C VAL A 40 4.55 8.88 -0.43
N ARG A 41 4.45 8.65 -1.74
CA ARG A 41 3.75 9.55 -2.64
C ARG A 41 2.96 8.82 -3.71
N ASP A 42 1.84 9.41 -4.10
CA ASP A 42 1.18 9.11 -5.36
C ASP A 42 1.78 10.03 -6.44
N PRO A 43 2.60 9.51 -7.38
CA PRO A 43 3.20 10.32 -8.43
C PRO A 43 2.18 10.83 -9.45
N LYS A 44 1.00 10.21 -9.59
CA LYS A 44 -0.04 10.66 -10.52
C LYS A 44 -0.79 11.87 -9.97
N GLN A 45 -1.05 11.89 -8.67
CA GLN A 45 -1.76 12.98 -8.00
C GLN A 45 -0.82 14.02 -7.36
N GLN A 46 0.49 13.74 -7.30
CA GLN A 46 1.49 14.59 -6.64
C GLN A 46 1.15 14.86 -5.17
N VAL A 47 0.63 13.84 -4.47
CA VAL A 47 0.30 13.88 -3.04
C VAL A 47 1.30 13.05 -2.26
N GLU A 48 1.86 13.62 -1.19
CA GLU A 48 2.77 12.93 -0.27
C GLU A 48 2.07 12.61 1.05
N TYR A 49 2.41 11.47 1.64
CA TYR A 49 1.91 11.00 2.93
C TYR A 49 3.10 10.66 3.84
N GLN A 50 2.97 10.99 5.12
CA GLN A 50 3.90 10.54 6.17
C GLN A 50 3.17 9.51 7.03
N LEU A 51 3.64 8.27 7.00
CA LEU A 51 3.00 7.12 7.63
C LEU A 51 3.90 6.58 8.75
N PRO A 52 3.52 6.68 10.04
CA PRO A 52 4.34 6.16 11.13
C PRO A 52 4.46 4.62 11.12
N TYR A 53 3.48 3.95 10.55
CA TYR A 53 3.44 2.52 10.28
C TYR A 53 2.80 2.32 8.90
N TRP A 54 3.18 1.26 8.19
CA TRP A 54 2.62 0.99 6.87
C TRP A 54 2.32 -0.48 6.65
N ASP A 55 1.04 -0.75 6.39
CA ASP A 55 0.50 -2.07 6.08
C ASP A 55 0.23 -2.14 4.57
N ILE A 56 0.83 -3.08 3.84
CA ILE A 56 0.58 -3.29 2.42
C ILE A 56 0.05 -4.71 2.19
N LEU A 57 -1.10 -4.80 1.53
CA LEU A 57 -1.74 -6.02 1.09
C LEU A 57 -1.46 -6.24 -0.39
N ARG A 58 -0.83 -7.36 -0.74
CA ARG A 58 -0.58 -7.78 -2.13
C ARG A 58 -1.67 -8.74 -2.59
N ARG A 59 -2.26 -8.46 -3.76
CA ARG A 59 -3.20 -9.36 -4.42
C ARG A 59 -2.53 -10.20 -5.52
N ALA A 60 -3.17 -11.32 -5.89
CA ALA A 60 -2.72 -12.22 -6.96
C ALA A 60 -2.67 -11.54 -8.35
N ASP A 61 -3.44 -10.48 -8.56
CA ASP A 61 -3.43 -9.64 -9.76
C ASP A 61 -2.30 -8.59 -9.77
N GLU A 62 -1.31 -8.74 -8.89
CA GLU A 62 -0.15 -7.87 -8.74
C GLU A 62 -0.46 -6.42 -8.33
N SER A 63 -1.69 -6.17 -7.84
CA SER A 63 -2.01 -4.89 -7.21
C SER A 63 -1.67 -4.86 -5.72
N TYR A 64 -1.38 -3.65 -5.24
CA TYR A 64 -0.97 -3.37 -3.86
C TYR A 64 -1.94 -2.40 -3.22
N TRP A 65 -2.35 -2.69 -1.99
CA TRP A 65 -3.40 -1.97 -1.30
C TRP A 65 -3.02 -1.63 0.13
N SER A 66 -3.33 -0.42 0.58
CA SER A 66 -2.91 0.06 1.89
C SER A 66 -3.83 1.13 2.48
N PRO A 67 -4.04 1.16 3.81
CA PRO A 67 -4.58 2.34 4.49
C PRO A 67 -3.55 3.48 4.50
N LEU A 68 -3.95 4.70 4.14
CA LEU A 68 -3.06 5.87 4.01
C LEU A 68 -3.24 6.94 5.11
N ASP A 69 -4.29 6.85 5.91
CA ASP A 69 -4.68 7.86 6.91
C ASP A 69 -4.80 7.26 8.33
N GLY A 70 -4.35 6.02 8.51
CA GLY A 70 -4.52 5.26 9.75
C GLY A 70 -5.95 4.73 9.96
N ASP A 71 -6.91 5.09 9.10
CA ASP A 71 -8.25 4.50 9.13
C ASP A 71 -8.23 3.14 8.44
N ARG A 72 -8.22 2.07 9.25
CA ARG A 72 -8.28 0.68 8.79
C ARG A 72 -9.64 0.26 8.23
N LYS A 73 -10.55 1.21 7.98
CA LYS A 73 -11.81 1.00 7.26
C LYS A 73 -11.72 1.33 5.78
N THR A 74 -10.64 1.96 5.33
CA THR A 74 -10.40 2.29 3.93
C THR A 74 -9.03 1.79 3.48
N VAL A 75 -8.99 1.10 2.35
CA VAL A 75 -7.73 0.78 1.65
C VAL A 75 -7.73 1.44 0.29
N TYR A 76 -6.57 1.92 -0.10
CA TYR A 76 -6.31 2.59 -1.35
C TYR A 76 -5.42 1.72 -2.23
N ASN A 77 -5.64 1.75 -3.54
CA ASN A 77 -4.75 1.13 -4.50
C ASN A 77 -3.47 1.97 -4.57
N VAL A 78 -2.38 1.41 -4.03
CA VAL A 78 -1.06 2.04 -3.97
C VAL A 78 -0.09 1.43 -4.97
N THR A 79 -0.57 0.67 -5.96
CA THR A 79 0.29 -0.03 -6.94
C THR A 79 1.31 0.89 -7.61
N ASP A 80 0.90 2.12 -7.94
CA ASP A 80 1.75 3.11 -8.61
C ASP A 80 2.50 4.04 -7.65
N PHE A 81 2.39 3.85 -6.34
CA PHE A 81 3.02 4.73 -5.37
C PHE A 81 4.53 4.51 -5.33
N GLU A 82 5.21 5.51 -4.78
CA GLU A 82 6.62 5.46 -4.48
C GLU A 82 6.86 5.71 -3.00
N ILE A 83 7.95 5.14 -2.48
CA ILE A 83 8.44 5.31 -1.12
C ILE A 83 9.81 5.98 -1.16
N LEU A 84 10.06 6.92 -0.24
CA LEU A 84 11.35 7.60 -0.12
C LEU A 84 12.31 6.75 0.74
N ILE A 85 13.38 6.26 0.12
CA ILE A 85 14.46 5.52 0.78
C ILE A 85 15.79 6.17 0.41
N ASN A 86 16.61 6.54 1.41
CA ASN A 86 17.93 7.17 1.19
C ASN A 86 17.89 8.31 0.16
N GLU A 87 16.93 9.24 0.32
CA GLU A 87 16.69 10.39 -0.57
C GLU A 87 16.25 10.04 -2.00
N ASN A 88 15.98 8.78 -2.29
CA ASN A 88 15.51 8.32 -3.59
C ASN A 88 14.07 7.80 -3.50
N TRP A 89 13.23 8.21 -4.44
CA TRP A 89 11.89 7.65 -4.61
C TRP A 89 11.99 6.36 -5.39
N ILE A 90 11.51 5.27 -4.79
CA ILE A 90 11.47 3.96 -5.43
C ILE A 90 10.02 3.46 -5.51
N PRO A 91 9.63 2.74 -6.57
CA PRO A 91 8.30 2.15 -6.68
C PRO A 91 7.98 1.19 -5.51
N ILE A 92 6.73 1.16 -5.07
CA ILE A 92 6.29 0.20 -4.02
C ILE A 92 6.59 -1.23 -4.43
N ILE A 93 6.38 -1.59 -5.70
CA ILE A 93 6.65 -2.95 -6.17
C ILE A 93 8.10 -3.36 -5.92
N GLU A 94 9.06 -2.47 -6.22
CA GLU A 94 10.48 -2.73 -5.99
C GLU A 94 10.77 -2.84 -4.49
N TRP A 95 10.27 -1.89 -3.69
CA TRP A 95 10.45 -1.91 -2.23
C TRP A 95 9.81 -3.13 -1.54
N TYR A 96 8.63 -3.54 -1.99
CA TYR A 96 7.91 -4.67 -1.41
C TYR A 96 8.73 -5.96 -1.60
N MET A 97 9.31 -6.14 -2.78
CA MET A 97 10.04 -7.36 -3.16
C MET A 97 11.44 -7.48 -2.56
N GLN A 98 12.04 -6.39 -2.04
CA GLN A 98 13.39 -6.40 -1.47
C GLN A 98 13.59 -7.41 -0.31
N ASP A 99 12.54 -7.72 0.47
CA ASP A 99 12.62 -8.68 1.57
C ASP A 99 12.27 -10.13 1.15
N THR A 100 11.69 -10.32 -0.03
CA THR A 100 11.41 -11.67 -0.57
C THR A 100 12.62 -12.30 -1.26
N ASP A 101 13.66 -11.51 -1.57
CA ASP A 101 14.88 -11.99 -2.25
C ASP A 101 16.01 -12.35 -1.28
N THR A 102 15.82 -12.24 0.03
CA THR A 102 16.88 -12.52 1.03
C THR A 102 16.99 -14.00 1.45
N GLU A 103 16.23 -14.91 0.83
CA GLU A 103 16.41 -16.36 0.96
C GLU A 103 16.89 -16.96 -0.36
N ASN A 104 18.20 -16.88 -0.63
CA ASN A 104 18.92 -17.77 -1.56
C ASN A 104 20.34 -18.04 -1.08
#